data_AF-A0A2V8HDN2-F1
#
_entry.id   AF-A0A2V8HDN2-F1
#
_cell.length_a   1.000
_cell.length_b   1.000
_cell.length_c   1.000
_cell.angle_alpha   90.00
_cell.angle_beta   90.00
_cell.angle_gamma   90.00
#
_symmetry.space_group_name_H-M   'P 1'
#
loop_
_entity.id
_entity.type
_entity.pdbx_description
1 polymer ?
#
loop_
_entity_poly.entity_id
_entity_poly.type
_entity_poly.pdbx_seq_one_letter_code
_entity_poly.pdbx_strand_id
1 'polypeptide(L)' 'NVKVWPGIDIDIPTARTSKKTTPDDVYAAVKAAFDGGAPGVLLSRKYSEMKLTNLAGAGRAIRER' A
#
# COMPACT_ATOMS: atom_id res chain seq x y z
N ASN A 1 5.50 -9.01 23.72
CA ASN A 1 5.58 -9.04 22.25
C ASN A 1 4.74 -7.88 21.72
N VAL A 2 5.34 -6.92 21.01
CA VAL A 2 4.64 -5.74 20.48
C VAL A 2 4.32 -5.99 19.01
N LYS A 3 3.05 -5.81 18.63
CA LYS A 3 2.64 -5.91 17.23
C LYS A 3 2.98 -4.61 16.50
N VAL A 4 3.57 -4.72 15.32
CA VAL A 4 3.95 -3.58 14.47
C VAL A 4 3.14 -3.64 13.18
N TRP A 5 2.46 -2.55 12.82
CA TRP A 5 1.72 -2.42 11.56
C TRP A 5 2.43 -1.42 10.66
N PRO A 6 3.05 -1.85 9.55
CA PRO A 6 3.70 -0.94 8.62
C PRO A 6 2.71 0.03 7.99
N GLY A 7 3.06 1.33 8.01
CA GLY A 7 2.37 2.36 7.26
C GLY A 7 2.81 2.34 5.80
N ILE A 8 1.85 2.29 4.87
CA ILE A 8 2.10 2.33 3.43
C ILE A 8 1.39 3.57 2.86
N ASP A 9 2.18 4.52 2.36
CA ASP A 9 1.66 5.68 1.66
C ASP A 9 1.17 5.33 0.26
N ILE A 10 0.03 5.91 -0.14
CA ILE A 10 -0.59 5.70 -1.45
C ILE A 10 -0.88 7.05 -2.09
N ASP A 11 -0.51 7.21 -3.37
CA ASP A 11 -0.82 8.40 -4.17
C ASP A 11 -0.25 9.71 -3.62
N ILE A 12 0.93 9.65 -2.98
CA ILE A 12 1.68 10.86 -2.63
C ILE A 12 1.90 11.71 -3.89
N PRO A 13 1.56 13.00 -3.88
CA PRO A 13 1.89 13.89 -4.97
C PRO A 13 3.40 13.94 -5.21
N THR A 14 3.83 13.55 -6.40
CA THR A 14 5.23 13.64 -6.85
C THR A 14 5.36 14.59 -8.03
N ALA A 15 6.59 15.05 -8.33
CA ALA A 15 6.86 15.88 -9.50
C ALA A 15 6.42 15.19 -10.80
N ARG A 16 6.16 15.95 -11.87
CA ARG A 16 5.62 15.42 -13.14
C ARG A 16 6.49 14.31 -13.75
N THR A 17 7.81 14.43 -13.62
CA THR A 17 8.81 13.49 -14.12
C THR A 17 9.10 12.33 -13.18
N SER A 18 8.54 12.35 -11.96
CA SER A 18 8.68 11.25 -11.01
C SER A 18 7.70 10.12 -11.31
N LYS A 19 8.09 8.90 -10.93
CA LYS A 19 7.19 7.72 -10.93
C LYS A 19 5.86 8.06 -10.24
N LYS A 20 4.78 7.54 -10.80
CA LYS A 20 3.43 7.59 -10.24
C LYS A 20 3.06 6.25 -9.66
N THR A 21 2.35 6.26 -8.54
CA THR A 21 1.83 5.04 -7.92
C THR A 21 0.92 4.30 -8.89
N THR A 22 1.19 3.02 -9.06
CA THR A 22 0.35 2.08 -9.81
C THR A 22 -0.29 1.05 -8.87
N PRO A 23 -1.32 0.31 -9.32
CA PRO A 23 -1.90 -0.76 -8.51
C PRO A 23 -0.88 -1.84 -8.15
N ASP A 24 0.05 -2.16 -9.06
CA ASP A 24 1.08 -3.17 -8.81
C ASP A 24 2.12 -2.71 -7.78
N ASP A 25 2.42 -1.42 -7.71
CA ASP A 25 3.28 -0.87 -6.64
C ASP A 25 2.66 -1.08 -5.26
N VAL A 26 1.35 -0.81 -5.14
CA VAL A 26 0.62 -1.00 -3.88
C VAL A 26 0.54 -2.47 -3.52
N TYR A 27 0.26 -3.34 -4.50
CA TYR A 27 0.29 -4.79 -4.29
C TYR A 27 1.65 -5.26 -3.77
N ALA A 28 2.74 -4.87 -4.43
CA ALA A 28 4.08 -5.31 -4.06
C ALA A 28 4.46 -4.82 -2.65
N ALA A 29 4.13 -3.58 -2.30
CA ALA A 29 4.38 -3.03 -0.97
C ALA A 29 3.60 -3.76 0.13
N VAL A 30 2.31 -4.02 -0.09
CA VAL A 30 1.45 -4.74 0.87
C VAL A 30 1.89 -6.19 1.00
N LYS A 31 2.21 -6.87 -0.11
CA LYS A 31 2.73 -8.23 -0.09
C LYS A 31 4.05 -8.31 0.67
N ALA A 32 4.98 -7.39 0.42
CA ALA A 32 6.26 -7.35 1.12
C ALA A 32 6.11 -7.16 2.64
N ALA A 33 5.13 -6.35 3.07
CA ALA A 33 4.84 -6.22 4.50
C ALA A 33 4.37 -7.53 5.13
N PHE A 34 3.49 -8.28 4.45
CA PHE A 34 3.03 -9.59 4.92
C PHE A 34 4.12 -10.66 4.85
N ASP A 35 4.89 -10.71 3.77
CA ASP A 35 6.05 -11.60 3.64
C ASP A 35 7.08 -11.34 4.75
N GLY A 36 7.19 -10.08 5.20
CA GLY A 36 8.00 -9.67 6.36
C GLY A 36 7.41 -10.00 7.73
N GLY A 37 6.28 -10.71 7.79
CA GLY A 37 5.65 -11.15 9.05
C GLY A 37 4.74 -10.11 9.71
N ALA A 38 4.38 -9.02 9.01
CA ALA A 38 3.46 -8.05 9.58
C ALA A 38 2.07 -8.68 9.83
N PRO A 39 1.45 -8.44 11.00
CA PRO A 39 0.09 -8.89 11.28
C PRO A 39 -0.96 -8.17 10.42
N GLY A 40 -0.63 -7.01 9.86
CA GLY A 40 -1.47 -6.17 9.01
C GLY A 40 -0.70 -4.92 8.55
N VAL A 41 -1.37 -4.06 7.76
CA VAL A 41 -0.81 -2.81 7.26
C VAL A 41 -1.78 -1.65 7.50
N LEU A 42 -1.25 -0.43 7.55
CA LEU A 42 -2.05 0.81 7.58
C LEU A 42 -1.83 1.59 6.28
N LEU A 43 -2.87 1.74 5.47
CA LEU A 43 -2.81 2.60 4.27
C LEU A 43 -2.86 4.07 4.73
N SER A 44 -1.70 4.73 4.72
CA SER A 44 -1.41 5.90 5.57
C SER A 44 -1.64 7.25 4.87
N ARG A 45 -2.76 7.36 4.15
CA ARG A 45 -3.20 8.63 3.51
C ARG A 45 -4.69 8.89 3.72
N LYS A 46 -5.15 10.11 3.45
CA LYS A 46 -6.58 10.39 3.44
C LYS A 46 -7.23 9.59 2.31
N TYR A 47 -8.23 8.78 2.63
CA TYR A 47 -8.91 7.92 1.66
C TYR A 47 -9.38 8.67 0.42
N SER A 48 -9.91 9.89 0.58
CA SER A 48 -10.38 10.72 -0.54
C SER A 48 -9.29 11.17 -1.51
N GLU A 49 -8.01 11.05 -1.14
CA GLU A 49 -6.86 11.39 -2.00
C GLU A 49 -6.30 10.16 -2.71
N MET A 50 -6.73 8.96 -2.30
CA MET A 50 -6.29 7.70 -2.90
C MET A 50 -7.14 7.35 -4.12
N LYS A 51 -6.50 6.88 -5.17
CA LYS A 51 -7.17 6.33 -6.34
C LYS A 51 -7.69 4.94 -6.00
N LEU A 52 -8.97 4.70 -6.23
CA LEU A 52 -9.59 3.38 -6.03
C LEU A 52 -8.87 2.27 -6.82
N THR A 53 -8.33 2.60 -7.99
CA THR A 53 -7.53 1.67 -8.80
C THR A 53 -6.28 1.20 -8.05
N ASN A 54 -5.60 2.10 -7.32
CA ASN A 54 -4.39 1.77 -6.57
C ASN A 54 -4.73 1.00 -5.29
N LEU A 55 -5.86 1.32 -4.65
CA LEU A 55 -6.41 0.54 -3.53
C LEU A 55 -6.77 -0.90 -3.91
N ALA A 56 -7.17 -1.16 -5.14
CA ALA A 56 -7.43 -2.52 -5.62
C ALA A 56 -6.17 -3.41 -5.54
N GLY A 57 -4.97 -2.83 -5.70
CA GLY A 57 -3.69 -3.50 -5.51
C GLY A 57 -3.49 -3.99 -4.08
N ALA A 58 -3.80 -3.16 -3.09
CA ALA A 58 -3.78 -3.57 -1.68
C ALA A 58 -4.78 -4.69 -1.41
N GLY A 59 -6.00 -4.56 -1.93
CA GLY A 59 -7.02 -5.59 -1.81
C GLY A 59 -6.60 -6.94 -2.42
N ARG A 60 -5.89 -6.91 -3.56
CA ARG A 60 -5.32 -8.11 -4.18
C ARG A 60 -4.31 -8.78 -3.26
N ALA A 61 -3.35 -8.02 -2.73
CA ALA A 61 -2.32 -8.56 -1.84
C ALA A 61 -2.89 -9.15 -0.54
N ILE A 62 -3.93 -8.54 0.03
CA ILE A 62 -4.58 -9.05 1.25
C ILE A 62 -5.30 -10.39 0.99
N ARG A 63 -5.90 -10.58 -0.19
CA ARG A 63 -6.61 -11.82 -0.55
C ARG A 63 -5.67 -12.99 -0.88
N GLU A 64 -4.47 -12.69 -1.34
CA GLU A 64 -3.46 -13.69 -1.72
C GLU A 64 -2.50 -14.07 -0.58
N ARG A 65 -2.63 -13.42 0.59
CA ARG A 65 -1.84 -13.69 1.79
C ARG A 65 -2.13 -15.06 2.39
#